data_AF-A0A1L7D008-F1
#
_entry.id   AF-A0A1L7D008-F1
#
_cell.length_a   1.000
_cell.length_b   1.000
_cell.length_c   1.000
_cell.angle_alpha   90.00
_cell.angle_beta   90.00
_cell.angle_gamma   90.00
#
_symmetry.space_group_name_H-M   'P 1'
#
loop_
_entity.id
_entity.type
_entity.pdbx_description
1 polymer ?
#
loop_
_entity_poly.entity_id
_entity_poly.type
_entity_poly.pdbx_seq_one_letter_code
_entity_poly.pdbx_strand_id
1 'polypeptide(L)'
;MPESRWGSGPVAVGRRVIVRRARTEAERAESPEKVTDLIGHVLSVDPLVVRPQGPRGTRAGEEVAPVDFSGHRVLVVKTLSDAPVRNSDIRAVEAATAKAFPGIEHTWCGGWLLRAGDGITERSNSALPVGPAAGTAPVPLEEITAFYARHRLPVRIAVPDRICPPAEKLTRGPGWTRGPEIVVMTREAADLPAAAAPADPALAGVRAEVLDKPDADWLGLYHFRGHALPERALRLLMDDIDGRMSFGRLTLDGRTVAITRGTLTDSDDGRTWLGFSAVEVTPGLRRRGLGTLLGLHMMHWGVANGADGLYLQVIAENAAGLALYRRLGFGEHHRHRYAEYTG
;
A
#
# COMPACT_ATOMS: atom_id res chain seq x y z
N MET A 1 -13.46 19.54 15.89
CA MET A 1 -12.80 19.72 14.57
C MET A 1 -13.57 18.94 13.50
N PRO A 2 -13.88 19.52 12.32
CA PRO A 2 -14.64 18.83 11.27
C PRO A 2 -13.75 17.91 10.43
N GLU A 3 -13.61 16.65 10.82
CA GLU A 3 -12.77 15.67 10.13
C GLU A 3 -13.44 15.09 8.87
N SER A 4 -12.65 14.97 7.79
CA SER A 4 -13.08 14.33 6.55
C SER A 4 -13.02 12.81 6.65
N ARG A 5 -14.11 12.14 6.25
CA ARG A 5 -14.15 10.68 6.10
C ARG A 5 -13.25 10.13 4.99
N TRP A 6 -12.67 11.00 4.15
CA TRP A 6 -11.84 10.61 3.01
C TRP A 6 -10.33 10.76 3.29
N GLY A 7 -9.93 10.98 4.54
CA GLY A 7 -8.53 11.11 4.94
C GLY A 7 -7.82 9.76 5.13
N SER A 8 -6.48 9.79 5.16
CA SER A 8 -5.59 8.65 5.43
C SER A 8 -5.58 8.20 6.91
N GLY A 9 -6.76 8.14 7.53
CA GLY A 9 -6.95 7.86 8.96
C GLY A 9 -7.26 9.11 9.81
N PRO A 10 -7.35 8.94 11.14
CA PRO A 10 -7.75 10.02 12.06
C PRO A 10 -6.71 11.14 12.10
N VAL A 11 -7.18 12.35 12.42
CA VAL A 11 -6.28 13.47 12.66
C VAL A 11 -5.60 13.30 14.02
N ALA A 12 -4.26 13.39 14.05
CA ALA A 12 -3.46 13.25 15.26
C ALA A 12 -2.17 14.07 15.15
N VAL A 13 -1.52 14.34 16.27
CA VAL A 13 -0.21 15.03 16.32
C VAL A 13 0.80 14.32 15.42
N GLY A 14 1.57 15.08 14.67
CA GLY A 14 2.54 14.61 13.68
C GLY A 14 1.94 14.22 12.33
N ARG A 15 0.61 14.07 12.19
CA ARG A 15 -0.01 13.75 10.90
C ARG A 15 0.04 14.94 9.95
N ARG A 16 0.30 14.65 8.68
CA ARG A 16 0.14 15.63 7.60
C ARG A 16 -1.34 15.80 7.27
N VAL A 17 -1.82 17.02 7.24
CA VAL A 17 -3.22 17.37 7.00
C VAL A 17 -3.34 18.49 5.96
N ILE A 18 -4.49 18.54 5.30
CA ILE A 18 -5.01 19.76 4.69
C ILE A 18 -6.14 20.30 5.57
N VAL A 19 -6.02 21.56 5.98
CA VAL A 19 -7.04 22.30 6.70
C VAL A 19 -7.67 23.29 5.73
N ARG A 20 -8.93 23.02 5.35
CA ARG A 20 -9.76 23.97 4.61
C ARG A 20 -10.50 24.84 5.60
N ARG A 21 -10.36 26.16 5.47
CA ARG A 21 -11.09 27.14 6.29
C ARG A 21 -11.75 28.21 5.44
N ALA A 22 -12.74 28.88 6.03
CA ALA A 22 -13.24 30.13 5.46
C ALA A 22 -12.14 31.20 5.56
N ARG A 23 -12.05 32.06 4.54
CA ARG A 23 -11.27 33.29 4.62
C ARG A 23 -11.92 34.25 5.62
N THR A 24 -11.13 35.06 6.33
CA THR A 24 -11.63 36.16 7.17
C THR A 24 -12.20 37.27 6.27
N GLU A 25 -12.84 38.27 6.87
CA GLU A 25 -13.34 39.42 6.10
C GLU A 25 -12.20 40.22 5.45
N ALA A 26 -11.11 40.45 6.20
CA ALA A 26 -9.91 41.09 5.67
C ALA A 26 -9.30 40.32 4.48
N GLU A 27 -9.17 39.00 4.59
CA GLU A 27 -8.61 38.17 3.51
C GLU A 27 -9.51 38.10 2.26
N ARG A 28 -10.82 38.34 2.42
CA ARG A 28 -11.76 38.45 1.29
C ARG A 28 -11.69 39.79 0.59
N ALA A 29 -11.18 40.84 1.25
CA ALA A 29 -10.91 42.12 0.59
C ALA A 29 -9.76 41.99 -0.42
N GLU A 30 -8.85 41.03 -0.21
CA GLU A 30 -7.67 40.78 -1.06
C GLU A 30 -7.88 39.66 -2.10
N SER A 31 -8.93 38.84 -1.95
CA SER A 31 -9.20 37.72 -2.85
C SER A 31 -10.69 37.40 -2.92
N PRO A 32 -11.26 37.18 -4.12
CA PRO A 32 -12.67 36.81 -4.27
C PRO A 32 -13.00 35.40 -3.76
N GLU A 33 -11.99 34.58 -3.44
CA GLU A 33 -12.19 33.22 -2.94
C GLU A 33 -12.75 33.21 -1.51
N LYS A 34 -13.79 32.39 -1.27
CA LYS A 34 -14.42 32.29 0.06
C LYS A 34 -13.65 31.41 1.04
N VAL A 35 -12.79 30.54 0.54
CA VAL A 35 -12.07 29.53 1.30
C VAL A 35 -10.59 29.56 0.97
N THR A 36 -9.77 29.03 1.87
CA THR A 36 -8.34 28.80 1.65
C THR A 36 -7.94 27.48 2.32
N ASP A 37 -6.88 26.88 1.78
CA ASP A 37 -6.35 25.59 2.21
C ASP A 37 -4.94 25.75 2.77
N LEU A 38 -4.67 25.14 3.91
CA LEU A 38 -3.34 25.05 4.51
C LEU A 38 -2.93 23.58 4.60
N ILE A 39 -1.77 23.26 4.04
CA ILE A 39 -1.17 21.92 4.16
C ILE A 39 -0.03 21.99 5.17
N GLY A 40 0.01 21.05 6.11
CA GLY A 40 1.02 21.04 7.16
C GLY A 40 0.93 19.86 8.10
N HIS A 41 1.72 19.89 9.18
CA HIS A 41 1.73 18.85 10.21
C HIS A 41 1.06 19.32 11.48
N VAL A 42 0.18 18.50 12.04
CA VAL A 42 -0.53 18.79 13.29
C VAL A 42 0.46 18.82 14.46
N LEU A 43 0.48 19.91 15.21
CA LEU A 43 1.22 20.05 16.47
C LEU A 43 0.33 19.84 17.69
N SER A 44 -0.94 20.25 17.59
CA SER A 44 -1.97 20.02 18.60
C SER A 44 -3.32 19.80 17.90
N VAL A 45 -4.17 18.95 18.49
CA VAL A 45 -5.54 18.67 17.99
C VAL A 45 -6.59 19.51 18.72
N ASP A 46 -6.29 19.98 19.93
CA ASP A 46 -7.17 20.84 20.74
C ASP A 46 -6.32 21.78 21.62
N PRO A 47 -6.17 23.07 21.27
CA PRO A 47 -6.65 23.68 20.02
C PRO A 47 -5.94 23.11 18.79
N LEU A 48 -6.57 23.18 17.62
CA LEU A 48 -5.93 22.73 16.37
C LEU A 48 -4.81 23.68 15.99
N VAL A 49 -3.57 23.20 16.06
CA VAL A 49 -2.37 23.94 15.65
C VAL A 49 -1.65 23.14 14.58
N VAL A 50 -1.36 23.78 13.43
CA VAL A 50 -0.70 23.12 12.30
C VAL A 50 0.54 23.92 11.88
N ARG A 51 1.68 23.23 11.79
CA ARG A 51 2.90 23.77 11.20
C ARG A 51 2.83 23.67 9.67
N PRO A 52 2.80 24.78 8.93
CA PRO A 52 2.65 24.74 7.48
C PRO A 52 3.83 24.05 6.79
N GLN A 53 3.56 23.45 5.64
CA GLN A 53 4.55 22.92 4.72
C GLN A 53 4.56 23.78 3.46
N GLY A 54 5.74 24.22 3.01
CA GLY A 54 5.88 24.92 1.74
C GLY A 54 5.43 24.07 0.54
N PRO A 55 5.15 24.67 -0.64
CA PRO A 55 4.68 23.95 -1.83
C PRO A 55 5.60 22.81 -2.30
N ARG A 56 6.89 22.83 -1.91
CA ARG A 56 7.90 21.80 -2.23
C ARG A 56 8.41 21.06 -0.98
N GLY A 57 7.69 21.12 0.13
CA GLY A 57 8.25 20.79 1.45
C GLY A 57 8.77 22.03 2.18
N THR A 58 8.89 21.94 3.50
CA THR A 58 9.65 22.90 4.30
C THR A 58 11.13 22.58 4.06
N ARG A 59 11.94 23.54 3.59
CA ARG A 59 13.38 23.30 3.43
C ARG A 59 14.02 23.08 4.82
N ALA A 60 15.08 22.29 4.89
CA ALA A 60 15.85 22.16 6.13
C ALA A 60 16.33 23.55 6.58
N GLY A 61 15.92 23.99 7.78
CA GLY A 61 16.22 25.32 8.34
C GLY A 61 15.17 26.41 8.09
N GLU A 62 14.08 26.13 7.36
CA GLU A 62 12.98 27.09 7.17
C GLU A 62 11.96 26.94 8.32
N GLU A 63 12.01 27.85 9.29
CA GLU A 63 11.02 27.95 10.37
C GLU A 63 9.79 28.72 9.89
N VAL A 64 8.74 27.98 9.52
CA VAL A 64 7.42 28.56 9.25
C VAL A 64 6.61 28.53 10.55
N ALA A 65 6.16 29.71 10.99
CA ALA A 65 5.36 29.85 12.20
C ALA A 65 4.10 28.94 12.16
N PRO A 66 3.84 28.15 13.21
CA PRO A 66 2.60 27.38 13.31
C PRO A 66 1.37 28.27 13.27
N VAL A 67 0.28 27.77 12.67
CA VAL A 67 -1.01 28.45 12.64
C VAL A 67 -1.94 27.81 13.66
N ASP A 68 -2.40 28.62 14.62
CA ASP A 68 -3.47 28.28 15.55
C ASP A 68 -4.83 28.56 14.90
N PHE A 69 -5.67 27.52 14.80
CA PHE A 69 -6.97 27.60 14.16
C PHE A 69 -8.13 27.98 15.10
N SER A 70 -7.86 28.29 16.38
CA SER A 70 -8.90 28.64 17.37
C SER A 70 -9.76 29.84 16.95
N GLY A 71 -9.17 30.82 16.25
CA GLY A 71 -9.87 31.99 15.70
C GLY A 71 -10.44 31.81 14.30
N HIS A 72 -10.31 30.62 13.70
CA HIS A 72 -10.67 30.38 12.30
C HIS A 72 -11.90 29.48 12.18
N ARG A 73 -12.79 29.81 11.23
CA ARG A 73 -13.87 28.91 10.84
C ARG A 73 -13.33 27.78 9.95
N VAL A 74 -12.86 26.70 10.58
CA VAL A 74 -12.43 25.47 9.91
C VAL A 74 -13.65 24.77 9.31
N LEU A 75 -13.56 24.42 8.04
CA LEU A 75 -14.63 23.75 7.29
C LEU A 75 -14.39 22.25 7.20
N VAL A 76 -13.13 21.86 6.90
CA VAL A 76 -12.72 20.46 6.77
C VAL A 76 -11.27 20.32 7.19
N VAL A 77 -10.96 19.28 7.97
CA VAL A 77 -9.59 18.79 8.16
C VAL A 77 -9.51 17.39 7.57
N LYS A 78 -8.55 17.18 6.66
CA LYS A 78 -8.35 15.89 6.00
C LYS A 78 -6.90 15.46 6.15
N THR A 79 -6.68 14.29 6.72
CA THR A 79 -5.37 13.64 6.79
C THR A 79 -4.88 13.25 5.39
N LEU A 80 -3.61 13.48 5.10
CA LEU A 80 -2.93 13.18 3.84
C LEU A 80 -1.90 12.06 4.02
N SER A 81 -1.38 11.53 2.91
CA SER A 81 -0.15 10.73 2.92
C SER A 81 1.02 11.54 3.49
N ASP A 82 1.98 10.85 4.10
CA ASP A 82 3.10 11.47 4.81
C ASP A 82 3.98 12.28 3.86
N ALA A 83 4.14 11.80 2.63
CA ALA A 83 4.72 12.54 1.51
C ALA A 83 3.66 12.84 0.43
N PRO A 84 3.84 13.90 -0.39
CA PRO A 84 3.04 14.09 -1.60
C PRO A 84 3.18 12.88 -2.54
N VAL A 85 2.05 12.35 -3.01
CA VAL A 85 2.03 11.20 -3.94
C VAL A 85 1.40 11.63 -5.26
N ARG A 86 2.14 11.53 -6.36
CA ARG A 86 1.64 11.86 -7.70
C ARG A 86 0.88 10.67 -8.30
N ASN A 87 0.07 10.93 -9.32
CA ASN A 87 -0.60 9.86 -10.05
C ASN A 87 0.41 8.92 -10.74
N SER A 88 1.56 9.45 -11.18
CA SER A 88 2.66 8.63 -11.73
C SER A 88 3.27 7.70 -10.68
N ASP A 89 3.40 8.15 -9.42
CA ASP A 89 3.93 7.31 -8.33
C ASP A 89 2.98 6.14 -8.02
N ILE A 90 1.66 6.40 -8.06
CA ILE A 90 0.65 5.34 -7.90
C ILE A 90 0.80 4.30 -9.02
N ARG A 91 0.90 4.76 -10.28
CA ARG A 91 1.10 3.87 -11.42
C ARG A 91 2.38 3.04 -11.29
N ALA A 92 3.47 3.65 -10.86
CA ALA A 92 4.75 2.96 -10.66
C ALA A 92 4.63 1.80 -9.66
N VAL A 93 4.06 2.05 -8.47
CA VAL A 93 3.91 1.00 -7.43
C VAL A 93 2.91 -0.07 -7.85
N GLU A 94 1.81 0.29 -8.50
CA GLU A 94 0.82 -0.67 -9.00
C GLU A 94 1.37 -1.52 -10.16
N ALA A 95 2.20 -0.95 -11.04
CA ALA A 95 2.88 -1.68 -12.10
C ALA A 95 3.93 -2.66 -11.54
N ALA A 96 4.75 -2.23 -10.58
CA ALA A 96 5.67 -3.11 -9.86
C ALA A 96 4.92 -4.25 -9.14
N THR A 97 3.80 -3.93 -8.50
CA THR A 97 2.91 -4.95 -7.91
C THR A 97 2.38 -5.91 -8.97
N ALA A 98 2.02 -5.41 -10.15
CA ALA A 98 1.50 -6.27 -11.20
C ALA A 98 2.54 -7.24 -11.75
N LYS A 99 3.80 -6.81 -11.86
CA LYS A 99 4.93 -7.66 -12.22
C LYS A 99 5.22 -8.74 -11.17
N ALA A 100 5.00 -8.43 -9.89
CA ALA A 100 5.11 -9.38 -8.78
C ALA A 100 3.93 -10.39 -8.69
N PHE A 101 2.83 -10.12 -9.41
CA PHE A 101 1.63 -10.94 -9.49
C PHE A 101 1.07 -10.92 -10.92
N PRO A 102 1.79 -11.48 -11.91
CA PRO A 102 1.44 -11.32 -13.32
C PRO A 102 0.17 -12.08 -13.71
N GLY A 103 -0.24 -13.07 -12.91
CA GLY A 103 -1.24 -14.05 -13.34
C GLY A 103 -0.61 -15.13 -14.22
N ILE A 104 -1.38 -16.16 -14.55
CA ILE A 104 -0.97 -17.24 -15.46
C ILE A 104 -0.98 -16.71 -16.90
N GLU A 105 -2.02 -15.94 -17.24
CA GLU A 105 -2.14 -15.26 -18.53
C GLU A 105 -2.42 -13.78 -18.29
N HIS A 106 -1.81 -12.92 -19.10
CA HIS A 106 -2.06 -11.49 -19.06
C HIS A 106 -1.92 -10.84 -20.42
N THR A 107 -2.64 -9.74 -20.63
CA THR A 107 -2.59 -8.97 -21.87
C THR A 107 -2.92 -7.50 -21.64
N TRP A 108 -2.48 -6.64 -22.55
CA TRP A 108 -2.78 -5.21 -22.53
C TRP A 108 -4.00 -4.88 -23.41
N CYS A 109 -4.88 -4.03 -22.91
CA CYS A 109 -6.04 -3.51 -23.64
C CYS A 109 -6.25 -2.03 -23.29
N GLY A 110 -5.98 -1.11 -24.21
CA GLY A 110 -6.32 0.32 -24.02
C GLY A 110 -5.74 0.96 -22.74
N GLY A 111 -4.53 0.57 -22.33
CA GLY A 111 -3.90 1.02 -21.07
C GLY A 111 -4.28 0.19 -19.83
N TRP A 112 -5.06 -0.86 -19.99
CA TRP A 112 -5.40 -1.81 -18.93
C TRP A 112 -4.56 -3.07 -19.05
N LEU A 113 -4.01 -3.52 -17.93
CA LEU A 113 -3.37 -4.83 -17.83
C LEU A 113 -4.39 -5.83 -17.30
N LEU A 114 -4.85 -6.74 -18.16
CA LEU A 114 -5.79 -7.80 -17.82
C LEU A 114 -5.01 -9.02 -17.37
N ARG A 115 -5.35 -9.59 -16.20
CA ARG A 115 -4.62 -10.71 -15.60
C ARG A 115 -5.57 -11.79 -15.12
N ALA A 116 -5.28 -13.03 -15.48
CA ALA A 116 -6.00 -14.24 -15.10
C ALA A 116 -5.02 -15.23 -14.45
N GLY A 117 -5.26 -15.57 -13.19
CA GLY A 117 -4.47 -16.50 -12.39
C GLY A 117 -5.27 -17.73 -11.96
N ASP A 118 -5.09 -18.15 -10.71
CA ASP A 118 -5.82 -19.27 -10.09
C ASP A 118 -7.24 -18.95 -9.61
N GLY A 119 -7.70 -17.71 -9.79
CA GLY A 119 -8.97 -17.22 -9.26
C GLY A 119 -8.98 -16.94 -7.74
N ILE A 120 -7.88 -17.16 -7.02
CA ILE A 120 -7.86 -17.05 -5.55
C ILE A 120 -7.56 -15.62 -5.11
N THR A 121 -6.40 -15.08 -5.50
CA THR A 121 -6.00 -13.74 -5.06
C THR A 121 -6.45 -12.70 -6.08
N GLU A 122 -7.02 -11.60 -5.61
CA GLU A 122 -7.49 -10.53 -6.48
C GLU A 122 -6.32 -9.86 -7.23
N ARG A 123 -5.13 -9.85 -6.62
CA ARG A 123 -3.90 -9.27 -7.19
C ARG A 123 -3.50 -9.89 -8.53
N SER A 124 -3.68 -11.19 -8.72
CA SER A 124 -3.36 -11.91 -9.97
C SER A 124 -4.58 -12.13 -10.88
N ASN A 125 -5.78 -11.71 -10.44
CA ASN A 125 -7.05 -11.99 -11.09
C ASN A 125 -7.90 -10.71 -11.18
N SER A 126 -7.33 -9.62 -11.73
CA SER A 126 -8.03 -8.34 -11.91
C SER A 126 -7.45 -7.47 -13.03
N ALA A 127 -8.34 -6.73 -13.70
CA ALA A 127 -7.99 -5.73 -14.70
C ALA A 127 -7.48 -4.47 -14.00
N LEU A 128 -6.27 -4.04 -14.33
CA LEU A 128 -5.56 -2.97 -13.65
C LEU A 128 -5.34 -1.76 -14.58
N PRO A 129 -5.85 -0.56 -14.26
CA PRO A 129 -5.75 0.63 -15.11
C PRO A 129 -4.42 1.38 -14.93
N VAL A 130 -3.28 0.72 -15.14
CA VAL A 130 -1.94 1.31 -14.91
C VAL A 130 -1.34 2.05 -16.10
N GLY A 131 -1.79 1.77 -17.33
CA GLY A 131 -1.28 2.43 -18.52
C GLY A 131 -1.68 3.92 -18.61
N PRO A 132 -0.91 4.76 -19.32
CA PRO A 132 -1.10 6.21 -19.35
C PRO A 132 -2.52 6.68 -19.72
N ALA A 133 -3.18 5.97 -20.64
CA ALA A 133 -4.52 6.31 -21.15
C ALA A 133 -5.69 5.81 -20.29
N ALA A 134 -5.44 4.92 -19.31
CA ALA A 134 -6.51 4.20 -18.61
C ALA A 134 -7.44 5.11 -17.80
N GLY A 135 -6.99 6.32 -17.44
CA GLY A 135 -7.77 7.29 -16.65
C GLY A 135 -8.57 8.30 -17.47
N THR A 136 -8.36 8.36 -18.79
CA THR A 136 -8.94 9.39 -19.67
C THR A 136 -9.93 8.83 -20.69
N ALA A 137 -9.92 7.52 -20.93
CA ALA A 137 -10.87 6.82 -21.77
C ALA A 137 -11.96 6.11 -20.94
N PRO A 138 -13.11 5.78 -21.53
CA PRO A 138 -14.05 4.84 -20.92
C PRO A 138 -13.37 3.50 -20.57
N VAL A 139 -13.92 2.80 -19.57
CA VAL A 139 -13.48 1.45 -19.23
C VAL A 139 -13.81 0.50 -20.40
N PRO A 140 -12.84 -0.27 -20.95
CA PRO A 140 -13.07 -1.23 -22.04
C PRO A 140 -13.76 -2.49 -21.49
N LEU A 141 -15.02 -2.34 -21.04
CA LEU A 141 -15.72 -3.35 -20.27
C LEU A 141 -16.05 -4.60 -21.11
N GLU A 142 -16.28 -4.44 -22.41
CA GLU A 142 -16.55 -5.57 -23.32
C GLU A 142 -15.33 -6.48 -23.43
N GLU A 143 -14.14 -5.91 -23.65
CA GLU A 143 -12.88 -6.63 -23.76
C GLU A 143 -12.46 -7.27 -22.43
N ILE A 144 -12.63 -6.53 -21.32
CA ILE A 144 -12.42 -7.06 -19.97
C ILE A 144 -13.33 -8.26 -19.73
N THR A 145 -14.62 -8.15 -20.07
CA THR A 145 -15.60 -9.23 -19.87
C THR A 145 -15.26 -10.45 -20.72
N ALA A 146 -14.93 -10.24 -21.99
CA ALA A 146 -14.53 -11.31 -22.89
C ALA A 146 -13.25 -12.03 -22.41
N PHE A 147 -12.27 -11.29 -21.88
CA PHE A 147 -11.06 -11.88 -21.29
C PHE A 147 -11.41 -12.80 -20.11
N TYR A 148 -12.13 -12.30 -19.10
CA TYR A 148 -12.47 -13.10 -17.92
C TYR A 148 -13.37 -14.29 -18.24
N ALA A 149 -14.31 -14.14 -19.19
CA ALA A 149 -15.16 -15.25 -19.64
C ALA A 149 -14.35 -16.41 -20.26
N ARG A 150 -13.36 -16.11 -21.12
CA ARG A 150 -12.48 -17.13 -21.73
C ARG A 150 -11.67 -17.91 -20.69
N HIS A 151 -11.29 -17.26 -19.58
CA HIS A 151 -10.57 -17.89 -18.47
C HIS A 151 -11.49 -18.49 -17.39
N ARG A 152 -12.82 -18.43 -17.57
CA ARG A 152 -13.82 -18.91 -16.60
C ARG A 152 -13.65 -18.27 -15.21
N LEU A 153 -13.36 -16.98 -15.20
CA LEU A 153 -13.16 -16.18 -13.99
C LEU A 153 -14.24 -15.08 -13.92
N PRO A 154 -14.60 -14.61 -12.71
CA PRO A 154 -15.46 -13.45 -12.57
C PRO A 154 -14.74 -12.19 -13.10
N VAL A 155 -15.50 -11.25 -13.64
CA VAL A 155 -14.96 -9.95 -14.05
C VAL A 155 -14.57 -9.17 -12.80
N ARG A 156 -13.28 -8.85 -12.68
CA ARG A 156 -12.76 -8.10 -11.53
C ARG A 156 -11.90 -6.93 -11.99
N ILE A 157 -12.12 -5.77 -11.41
CA ILE A 157 -11.38 -4.53 -11.68
C ILE A 157 -10.64 -4.10 -10.42
N ALA A 158 -9.35 -3.81 -10.55
CA ALA A 158 -8.61 -3.06 -9.55
C ALA A 158 -8.90 -1.56 -9.71
N VAL A 159 -9.17 -0.88 -8.60
CA VAL A 159 -9.52 0.55 -8.57
C VAL A 159 -8.54 1.27 -7.64
N PRO A 160 -7.31 1.58 -8.09
CA PRO A 160 -6.41 2.43 -7.35
C PRO A 160 -6.91 3.87 -7.36
N ASP A 161 -6.86 4.52 -6.19
CA ASP A 161 -7.35 5.88 -6.02
C ASP A 161 -6.66 6.84 -7.00
N ARG A 162 -7.41 7.81 -7.51
CA ARG A 162 -6.95 8.98 -8.30
C ARG A 162 -6.44 8.71 -9.72
N ILE A 163 -6.13 7.47 -10.11
CA ILE A 163 -5.58 7.19 -11.45
C ILE A 163 -6.62 6.80 -12.50
N CYS A 164 -7.83 6.39 -12.08
CA CYS A 164 -8.91 6.01 -13.01
C CYS A 164 -10.32 6.39 -12.50
N PRO A 165 -10.71 7.67 -12.60
CA PRO A 165 -12.08 8.10 -12.25
C PRO A 165 -13.21 7.36 -12.99
N PRO A 166 -13.07 6.98 -14.28
CA PRO A 166 -14.09 6.17 -14.96
C PRO A 166 -14.34 4.82 -14.28
N ALA A 167 -13.28 4.10 -13.87
CA ALA A 167 -13.40 2.84 -13.14
C ALA A 167 -14.04 3.04 -11.76
N GLU A 168 -13.65 4.11 -11.05
CA GLU A 168 -14.25 4.44 -9.76
C GLU A 168 -15.76 4.70 -9.89
N LYS A 169 -16.18 5.43 -10.93
CA LYS A 169 -17.61 5.68 -11.18
C LYS A 169 -18.35 4.39 -11.55
N LEU A 170 -17.79 3.59 -12.47
CA LEU A 170 -18.38 2.34 -12.93
C LEU A 170 -18.62 1.37 -11.76
N THR A 171 -17.60 1.14 -10.95
CA THR A 171 -17.61 0.16 -9.85
C THR A 171 -18.42 0.58 -8.63
N ARG A 172 -19.02 1.78 -8.65
CA ARG A 172 -20.05 2.23 -7.69
C ARG A 172 -21.47 2.03 -8.22
N GLY A 173 -21.62 1.66 -9.50
CA GLY A 173 -22.91 1.41 -10.14
C GLY A 173 -23.51 0.04 -9.77
N PRO A 174 -24.73 -0.23 -10.25
CA PRO A 174 -25.40 -1.51 -10.04
C PRO A 174 -24.59 -2.67 -10.64
N GLY A 175 -24.73 -3.86 -10.05
CA GLY A 175 -24.03 -5.07 -10.50
C GLY A 175 -22.60 -5.20 -9.97
N TRP A 176 -22.02 -4.19 -9.31
CA TRP A 176 -20.67 -4.27 -8.76
C TRP A 176 -20.66 -4.45 -7.24
N THR A 177 -19.84 -5.39 -6.77
CA THR A 177 -19.51 -5.56 -5.35
C THR A 177 -18.07 -5.12 -5.10
N ARG A 178 -17.86 -4.10 -4.27
CA ARG A 178 -16.53 -3.62 -3.89
C ARG A 178 -16.02 -4.38 -2.67
N GLY A 179 -14.81 -4.89 -2.77
CA GLY A 179 -14.10 -5.54 -1.67
C GLY A 179 -13.63 -4.55 -0.59
N PRO A 180 -12.89 -5.07 0.42
CA PRO A 180 -12.33 -4.26 1.49
C PRO A 180 -11.37 -3.21 0.94
N GLU A 181 -11.13 -2.16 1.73
CA GLU A 181 -10.13 -1.16 1.37
C GLU A 181 -8.73 -1.71 1.61
N ILE A 182 -7.85 -1.50 0.64
CA ILE A 182 -6.45 -1.89 0.73
C ILE A 182 -5.62 -0.62 0.81
N VAL A 183 -4.84 -0.49 1.87
CA VAL A 183 -3.86 0.57 2.04
C VAL A 183 -2.55 0.09 1.44
N VAL A 184 -2.07 0.80 0.42
CA VAL A 184 -0.72 0.62 -0.09
C VAL A 184 0.21 1.51 0.71
N MET A 185 1.21 0.90 1.32
CA MET A 185 2.21 1.62 2.09
C MET A 185 3.57 1.51 1.41
N THR A 186 4.32 2.60 1.41
CA THR A 186 5.67 2.65 0.85
C THR A 186 6.67 3.22 1.83
N ARG A 187 7.94 2.93 1.56
CA ARG A 187 9.10 3.50 2.24
C ARG A 187 10.27 3.56 1.26
N GLU A 188 11.09 4.60 1.35
CA GLU A 188 12.37 4.67 0.64
C GLU A 188 13.34 3.61 1.21
N ALA A 189 14.12 2.98 0.35
CA ALA A 189 15.06 1.93 0.74
C ALA A 189 16.38 2.50 1.30
N ALA A 190 16.28 3.54 2.13
CA ALA A 190 17.39 4.22 2.79
C ALA A 190 17.17 4.26 4.32
N ASP A 191 18.24 4.53 5.06
CA ASP A 191 18.23 4.73 6.52
C ASP A 191 17.53 3.59 7.28
N LEU A 192 17.85 2.34 6.90
CA LEU A 192 17.22 1.17 7.50
C LEU A 192 17.61 1.03 8.97
N PRO A 193 16.63 0.86 9.89
CA PRO A 193 16.94 0.49 11.26
C PRO A 193 17.73 -0.81 11.31
N ALA A 194 18.59 -0.95 12.32
CA ALA A 194 19.31 -2.20 12.55
C ALA A 194 18.31 -3.35 12.81
N ALA A 195 18.57 -4.51 12.19
CA ALA A 195 17.81 -5.74 12.42
C ALA A 195 18.23 -6.39 13.75
N ALA A 196 17.86 -5.76 14.86
CA ALA A 196 18.15 -6.28 16.20
C ALA A 196 17.12 -7.33 16.63
N ALA A 197 17.60 -8.45 17.16
CA ALA A 197 16.74 -9.47 17.74
C ALA A 197 15.91 -8.89 18.91
N PRO A 198 14.67 -9.36 19.13
CA PRO A 198 13.89 -8.98 20.30
C PRO A 198 14.66 -9.26 21.59
N ALA A 199 14.59 -8.33 22.56
CA ALA A 199 15.24 -8.48 23.87
C ALA A 199 14.61 -9.55 24.78
N ASP A 200 13.58 -10.25 24.29
CA ASP A 200 12.88 -11.29 25.01
C ASP A 200 13.77 -12.55 25.10
N PRO A 201 14.17 -13.00 26.32
CA PRO A 201 15.04 -14.16 26.48
C PRO A 201 14.46 -15.45 25.92
N ALA A 202 13.14 -15.59 25.86
CA ALA A 202 12.49 -16.75 25.26
C ALA A 202 12.44 -16.69 23.71
N LEU A 203 13.06 -15.69 23.10
CA LEU A 203 13.41 -15.65 21.68
C LEU A 203 14.94 -15.72 21.46
N ALA A 204 15.72 -15.99 22.51
CA ALA A 204 17.14 -16.24 22.38
C ALA A 204 17.35 -17.41 21.41
N GLY A 205 18.16 -17.19 20.37
CA GLY A 205 18.41 -18.19 19.33
C GLY A 205 17.52 -18.07 18.09
N VAL A 206 16.64 -17.06 17.99
CA VAL A 206 15.96 -16.76 16.73
C VAL A 206 16.99 -16.49 15.63
N ARG A 207 16.83 -17.14 14.47
CA ARG A 207 17.68 -16.94 13.29
C ARG A 207 16.85 -16.46 12.13
N ALA A 208 17.40 -15.55 11.35
CA ALA A 208 16.78 -15.05 10.13
C ALA A 208 17.55 -15.54 8.92
N GLU A 209 16.80 -15.78 7.85
CA GLU A 209 17.36 -16.17 6.56
C GLU A 209 16.42 -15.73 5.44
N VAL A 210 16.98 -15.58 4.25
CA VAL A 210 16.26 -15.26 3.03
C VAL A 210 16.65 -16.30 1.99
N LEU A 211 15.67 -17.09 1.56
CA LEU A 211 15.81 -18.18 0.62
C LEU A 211 15.46 -17.70 -0.79
N ASP A 212 16.09 -18.28 -1.81
CA ASP A 212 15.69 -18.05 -3.21
C ASP A 212 14.41 -18.83 -3.58
N LYS A 213 14.11 -19.93 -2.87
CA LYS A 213 12.89 -20.74 -3.04
C LYS A 213 12.31 -21.14 -1.68
N PRO A 214 10.97 -21.26 -1.55
CA PRO A 214 10.37 -21.72 -0.31
C PRO A 214 10.53 -23.24 -0.19
N ASP A 215 10.66 -23.75 1.02
CA ASP A 215 10.59 -25.18 1.32
C ASP A 215 9.23 -25.56 1.93
N ALA A 216 9.06 -26.85 2.27
CA ALA A 216 7.81 -27.36 2.81
C ALA A 216 7.42 -26.68 4.14
N ASP A 217 8.39 -26.34 4.99
CA ASP A 217 8.14 -25.66 6.26
C ASP A 217 7.66 -24.22 6.04
N TRP A 218 8.24 -23.52 5.07
CA TRP A 218 7.78 -22.20 4.67
C TRP A 218 6.35 -22.25 4.14
N LEU A 219 6.07 -23.18 3.21
CA LEU A 219 4.74 -23.32 2.60
C LEU A 219 3.68 -23.73 3.62
N GLY A 220 4.04 -24.61 4.57
CA GLY A 220 3.15 -25.09 5.63
C GLY A 220 2.69 -23.99 6.59
N LEU A 221 3.45 -22.90 6.73
CA LEU A 221 3.04 -21.75 7.56
C LEU A 221 2.14 -20.76 6.79
N TYR A 222 2.13 -20.77 5.46
CA TYR A 222 1.39 -19.78 4.69
C TYR A 222 -0.10 -20.07 4.62
N HIS A 223 -0.89 -19.13 5.13
CA HIS A 223 -2.34 -19.15 5.08
C HIS A 223 -2.88 -17.92 4.34
N PHE A 224 -3.89 -18.11 3.51
CA PHE A 224 -4.63 -17.01 2.87
C PHE A 224 -6.02 -16.91 3.49
N ARG A 225 -6.32 -15.73 4.08
CA ARG A 225 -7.57 -15.49 4.82
C ARG A 225 -7.85 -16.55 5.90
N GLY A 226 -6.80 -17.04 6.55
CA GLY A 226 -6.90 -18.06 7.61
C GLY A 226 -7.03 -19.50 7.13
N HIS A 227 -7.01 -19.74 5.82
CA HIS A 227 -7.08 -21.08 5.24
C HIS A 227 -5.76 -21.46 4.56
N ALA A 228 -5.41 -22.74 4.62
CA ALA A 228 -4.33 -23.27 3.79
C ALA A 228 -4.66 -23.03 2.32
N LEU A 229 -3.64 -22.68 1.53
CA LEU A 229 -3.82 -22.51 0.10
C LEU A 229 -3.88 -23.87 -0.61
N PRO A 230 -4.69 -24.00 -1.68
CA PRO A 230 -4.60 -25.14 -2.58
C PRO A 230 -3.20 -25.28 -3.16
N GLU A 231 -2.75 -26.51 -3.40
CA GLU A 231 -1.42 -26.81 -3.93
C GLU A 231 -1.08 -26.02 -5.20
N ARG A 232 -2.06 -25.87 -6.11
CA ARG A 232 -1.89 -25.08 -7.34
C ARG A 232 -1.52 -23.61 -7.05
N ALA A 233 -2.11 -23.02 -6.03
CA ALA A 233 -1.85 -21.64 -5.64
C ALA A 233 -0.49 -21.50 -4.96
N LEU A 234 -0.09 -22.50 -4.17
CA LEU A 234 1.25 -22.59 -3.61
C LEU A 234 2.31 -22.71 -4.73
N ARG A 235 2.06 -23.52 -5.77
CA ARG A 235 2.96 -23.61 -6.93
C ARG A 235 3.12 -22.28 -7.66
N LEU A 236 2.03 -21.52 -7.84
CA LEU A 236 2.10 -20.18 -8.44
C LEU A 236 2.90 -19.17 -7.61
N LEU A 237 3.15 -19.43 -6.31
CA LEU A 237 4.09 -18.61 -5.53
C LEU A 237 5.55 -18.90 -5.89
N MET A 238 5.81 -20.03 -6.54
CA MET A 238 7.14 -20.50 -6.93
C MET A 238 7.42 -20.29 -8.42
N ASP A 239 6.38 -19.98 -9.21
CA ASP A 239 6.47 -19.74 -10.66
C ASP A 239 7.06 -18.36 -10.94
N ASP A 240 7.72 -18.21 -12.10
CA ASP A 240 8.45 -16.99 -12.46
C ASP A 240 7.53 -15.75 -12.47
N ILE A 241 8.07 -14.66 -11.91
CA ILE A 241 7.50 -13.31 -11.99
C ILE A 241 8.32 -12.48 -12.96
N ASP A 242 7.83 -11.29 -13.35
CA ASP A 242 8.64 -10.30 -14.05
C ASP A 242 9.55 -9.58 -13.05
N GLY A 243 10.56 -10.29 -12.56
CA GLY A 243 11.46 -9.85 -11.49
C GLY A 243 12.10 -11.01 -10.73
N ARG A 244 12.57 -10.74 -9.50
CA ARG A 244 13.19 -11.74 -8.63
C ARG A 244 12.38 -11.98 -7.37
N MET A 245 12.13 -13.24 -7.02
CA MET A 245 11.50 -13.61 -5.76
C MET A 245 12.51 -13.96 -4.68
N SER A 246 12.07 -13.81 -3.43
CA SER A 246 12.75 -14.35 -2.26
C SER A 246 11.78 -14.67 -1.14
N PHE A 247 12.22 -15.50 -0.21
CA PHE A 247 11.39 -16.10 0.83
C PHE A 247 12.10 -15.94 2.16
N GLY A 248 11.69 -14.92 2.93
CA GLY A 248 12.21 -14.69 4.27
C GLY A 248 11.59 -15.67 5.26
N ARG A 249 12.41 -16.22 6.17
CA ARG A 249 11.91 -16.92 7.35
C ARG A 249 12.68 -16.56 8.61
N LEU A 250 11.98 -16.70 9.74
CA LEU A 250 12.61 -16.80 11.05
C LEU A 250 12.47 -18.23 11.58
N THR A 251 13.54 -18.76 12.16
CA THR A 251 13.55 -20.04 12.86
C THR A 251 13.85 -19.87 14.34
N LEU A 252 13.23 -20.69 15.18
CA LEU A 252 13.47 -20.79 16.61
C LEU A 252 13.51 -22.28 16.98
N ASP A 253 14.57 -22.72 17.65
CA ASP A 253 14.79 -24.14 17.99
C ASP A 253 14.63 -25.09 16.79
N GLY A 254 15.13 -24.66 15.63
CA GLY A 254 15.10 -25.41 14.37
C GLY A 254 13.74 -25.42 13.66
N ARG A 255 12.72 -24.69 14.15
CA ARG A 255 11.38 -24.64 13.54
C ARG A 255 11.10 -23.29 12.90
N THR A 256 10.47 -23.28 11.74
CA THR A 256 9.97 -22.05 11.10
C THR A 256 8.83 -21.44 11.93
N VAL A 257 9.00 -20.17 12.35
CA VAL A 257 8.05 -19.47 13.21
C VAL A 257 7.48 -18.18 12.62
N ALA A 258 8.09 -17.67 11.54
CA ALA A 258 7.59 -16.55 10.78
C ALA A 258 8.06 -16.64 9.33
N ILE A 259 7.23 -16.18 8.40
CA ILE A 259 7.53 -16.17 6.96
C ILE A 259 7.05 -14.88 6.30
N THR A 260 7.69 -14.54 5.18
CA THR A 260 7.22 -13.50 4.25
C THR A 260 7.79 -13.77 2.87
N ARG A 261 7.05 -13.40 1.84
CA ARG A 261 7.54 -13.38 0.45
C ARG A 261 8.02 -11.98 0.12
N GLY A 262 9.20 -11.88 -0.50
CA GLY A 262 9.76 -10.67 -1.08
C GLY A 262 9.78 -10.78 -2.61
N THR A 263 9.56 -9.67 -3.31
CA THR A 263 9.67 -9.60 -4.76
C THR A 263 10.38 -8.32 -5.17
N LEU A 264 11.46 -8.41 -5.94
CA LEU A 264 12.13 -7.29 -6.59
C LEU A 264 11.59 -7.14 -8.01
N THR A 265 10.96 -6.01 -8.29
CA THR A 265 10.32 -5.74 -9.58
C THR A 265 10.50 -4.27 -9.95
N ASP A 266 10.75 -4.00 -11.23
CA ASP A 266 11.02 -2.65 -11.70
C ASP A 266 9.72 -1.93 -12.07
N SER A 267 9.60 -0.65 -11.72
CA SER A 267 8.54 0.22 -12.22
C SER A 267 9.00 0.99 -13.47
N ASP A 268 8.02 1.49 -14.24
CA ASP A 268 8.26 2.18 -15.52
C ASP A 268 9.07 3.48 -15.39
N ASP A 269 9.22 4.02 -14.17
CA ASP A 269 10.07 5.16 -13.86
C ASP A 269 11.52 4.80 -13.52
N GLY A 270 11.90 3.54 -13.68
CA GLY A 270 13.26 3.03 -13.52
C GLY A 270 13.64 2.65 -12.09
N ARG A 271 12.71 2.71 -11.12
CA ARG A 271 12.95 2.26 -9.75
C ARG A 271 12.76 0.76 -9.60
N THR A 272 13.63 0.13 -8.82
CA THR A 272 13.47 -1.25 -8.35
C THR A 272 12.73 -1.26 -7.02
N TRP A 273 11.66 -2.05 -6.92
CA TRP A 273 10.85 -2.12 -5.70
C TRP A 273 10.93 -3.47 -5.01
N LEU A 274 11.16 -3.50 -3.70
CA LEU A 274 10.88 -4.68 -2.86
C LEU A 274 9.42 -4.67 -2.40
N GLY A 275 8.63 -5.59 -2.93
CA GLY A 275 7.27 -5.88 -2.50
C GLY A 275 7.20 -6.94 -1.41
N PHE A 276 6.45 -6.68 -0.34
CA PHE A 276 6.15 -7.67 0.71
C PHE A 276 4.77 -8.30 0.51
N SER A 277 4.69 -9.62 0.68
CA SER A 277 3.42 -10.34 0.76
C SER A 277 3.55 -11.60 1.63
N ALA A 278 2.44 -12.28 1.91
CA ALA A 278 2.43 -13.53 2.69
C ALA A 278 3.11 -13.42 4.07
N VAL A 279 2.93 -12.29 4.77
CA VAL A 279 3.53 -12.08 6.10
C VAL A 279 2.76 -12.86 7.16
N GLU A 280 3.39 -13.87 7.75
CA GLU A 280 2.80 -14.70 8.81
C GLU A 280 3.77 -14.88 9.98
N VAL A 281 3.20 -14.99 11.18
CA VAL A 281 3.90 -15.36 12.41
C VAL A 281 3.04 -16.37 13.13
N THR A 282 3.63 -17.47 13.60
CA THR A 282 2.95 -18.52 14.35
C THR A 282 2.12 -17.93 15.49
N PRO A 283 0.83 -18.30 15.65
CA PRO A 283 -0.10 -17.64 16.58
C PRO A 283 0.44 -17.42 18.00
N GLY A 284 1.06 -18.43 18.61
CA GLY A 284 1.60 -18.36 19.98
C GLY A 284 2.83 -17.45 20.15
N LEU A 285 3.45 -17.01 19.05
CA LEU A 285 4.63 -16.13 19.05
C LEU A 285 4.32 -14.73 18.49
N ARG A 286 3.06 -14.46 18.18
CA ARG A 286 2.61 -13.13 17.71
C ARG A 286 2.84 -12.08 18.79
N ARG A 287 2.97 -10.83 18.34
CA ARG A 287 3.16 -9.64 19.19
C ARG A 287 4.44 -9.62 20.06
N ARG A 288 5.39 -10.53 19.81
CA ARG A 288 6.73 -10.55 20.44
C ARG A 288 7.86 -9.98 19.57
N GLY A 289 7.53 -9.16 18.57
CA GLY A 289 8.51 -8.48 17.71
C GLY A 289 9.02 -9.27 16.50
N LEU A 290 8.67 -10.56 16.35
CA LEU A 290 9.13 -11.39 15.23
C LEU A 290 8.76 -10.83 13.84
N GLY A 291 7.54 -10.32 13.66
CA GLY A 291 7.15 -9.69 12.38
C GLY A 291 7.98 -8.44 12.05
N THR A 292 8.41 -7.69 13.08
CA THR A 292 9.30 -6.54 12.90
C THR A 292 10.69 -7.02 12.49
N LEU A 293 11.24 -8.01 13.22
CA LEU A 293 12.56 -8.59 12.91
C LEU A 293 12.61 -9.12 11.48
N LEU A 294 11.62 -9.92 11.08
CA LEU A 294 11.53 -10.47 9.73
C LEU A 294 11.44 -9.37 8.66
N GLY A 295 10.60 -8.36 8.90
CA GLY A 295 10.50 -7.20 8.02
C GLY A 295 11.85 -6.50 7.85
N LEU A 296 12.56 -6.22 8.94
CA LEU A 296 13.89 -5.59 8.90
C LEU A 296 14.88 -6.41 8.06
N HIS A 297 14.98 -7.72 8.29
CA HIS A 297 15.87 -8.58 7.51
C HIS A 297 15.58 -8.55 6.01
N MET A 298 14.31 -8.60 5.63
CA MET A 298 13.92 -8.53 4.24
C MET A 298 14.19 -7.16 3.61
N MET A 299 14.01 -6.06 4.35
CA MET A 299 14.37 -4.73 3.85
C MET A 299 15.87 -4.63 3.59
N HIS A 300 16.70 -5.12 4.52
CA HIS A 300 18.16 -5.17 4.35
C HIS A 300 18.55 -6.04 3.15
N TRP A 301 17.89 -7.19 2.98
CA TRP A 301 18.07 -8.02 1.79
C TRP A 301 17.69 -7.29 0.51
N GLY A 302 16.55 -6.58 0.48
CA GLY A 302 16.13 -5.83 -0.70
C GLY A 302 17.12 -4.75 -1.10
N VAL A 303 17.59 -3.94 -0.14
CA VAL A 303 18.62 -2.91 -0.37
C VAL A 303 19.91 -3.53 -0.90
N ALA A 304 20.37 -4.63 -0.29
CA ALA A 304 21.56 -5.33 -0.74
C ALA A 304 21.44 -5.92 -2.16
N ASN A 305 20.20 -6.06 -2.67
CA ASN A 305 19.90 -6.55 -4.00
C ASN A 305 19.30 -5.47 -4.93
N GLY A 306 19.52 -4.19 -4.61
CA GLY A 306 19.25 -3.07 -5.50
C GLY A 306 17.86 -2.44 -5.40
N ALA A 307 17.08 -2.72 -4.35
CA ALA A 307 15.81 -2.02 -4.15
C ALA A 307 16.04 -0.53 -3.87
N ASP A 308 15.35 0.34 -4.62
CA ASP A 308 15.27 1.79 -4.39
C ASP A 308 14.12 2.13 -3.44
N GLY A 309 13.03 1.36 -3.52
CA GLY A 309 11.81 1.54 -2.74
C GLY A 309 11.26 0.23 -2.20
N LEU A 310 10.46 0.34 -1.14
CA LEU A 310 9.78 -0.77 -0.50
C LEU A 310 8.28 -0.52 -0.57
N TYR A 311 7.48 -1.55 -0.85
CA TYR A 311 6.02 -1.44 -0.79
C TYR A 311 5.35 -2.68 -0.20
N LEU A 312 4.13 -2.48 0.26
CA LEU A 312 3.24 -3.55 0.69
C LEU A 312 1.78 -3.13 0.56
N GLN A 313 0.90 -4.13 0.58
CA GLN A 313 -0.55 -3.94 0.58
C GLN A 313 -1.14 -4.57 1.82
N VAL A 314 -1.94 -3.80 2.57
CA VAL A 314 -2.58 -4.25 3.80
C VAL A 314 -4.04 -3.81 3.83
N ILE A 315 -4.93 -4.73 4.20
CA ILE A 315 -6.36 -4.41 4.37
C ILE A 315 -6.50 -3.34 5.47
N ALA A 316 -7.32 -2.32 5.23
CA ALA A 316 -7.45 -1.15 6.11
C ALA A 316 -7.92 -1.50 7.52
N GLU A 317 -8.71 -2.56 7.66
CA GLU A 317 -9.19 -3.08 8.94
C GLU A 317 -8.10 -3.83 9.74
N ASN A 318 -6.94 -4.16 9.13
CA ASN A 318 -5.83 -4.83 9.81
C ASN A 318 -4.98 -3.83 10.61
N ALA A 319 -5.52 -3.37 11.74
CA ALA A 319 -4.84 -2.42 12.63
C ALA A 319 -3.47 -2.92 13.12
N ALA A 320 -3.33 -4.22 13.39
CA ALA A 320 -2.08 -4.82 13.85
C ALA A 320 -0.98 -4.78 12.77
N GLY A 321 -1.34 -5.09 11.52
CA GLY A 321 -0.45 -4.98 10.35
C GLY A 321 -0.04 -3.53 10.09
N LEU A 322 -1.00 -2.61 10.05
CA LEU A 322 -0.74 -1.17 9.90
C LEU A 322 0.23 -0.66 10.98
N ALA A 323 0.04 -1.06 12.25
CA ALA A 323 0.94 -0.69 13.33
C ALA A 323 2.34 -1.31 13.21
N LEU A 324 2.45 -2.53 12.68
CA LEU A 324 3.74 -3.15 12.36
C LEU A 324 4.48 -2.36 11.28
N TYR A 325 3.83 -2.07 10.16
CA TYR A 325 4.50 -1.42 9.03
C TYR A 325 4.89 0.03 9.33
N ARG A 326 4.08 0.77 10.11
CA ARG A 326 4.48 2.09 10.61
C ARG A 326 5.75 2.04 11.48
N ARG A 327 5.89 1.03 12.34
CA ARG A 327 7.15 0.83 13.11
C ARG A 327 8.34 0.52 12.22
N LEU A 328 8.11 -0.11 11.07
CA LEU A 328 9.12 -0.34 10.04
C LEU A 328 9.36 0.88 9.14
N GLY A 329 8.73 2.03 9.43
CA GLY A 329 8.91 3.27 8.69
C GLY A 329 8.12 3.37 7.39
N PHE A 330 7.15 2.47 7.15
CA PHE A 330 6.24 2.61 6.02
C PHE A 330 5.19 3.70 6.30
N GLY A 331 4.98 4.56 5.31
CA GLY A 331 3.92 5.55 5.27
C GLY A 331 2.80 5.13 4.31
N GLU A 332 1.59 5.65 4.52
CA GLU A 332 0.50 5.45 3.55
C GLU A 332 0.80 6.19 2.25
N HIS A 333 0.78 5.46 1.12
CA HIS A 333 1.03 6.00 -0.22
C HIS A 333 -0.29 6.30 -0.94
N HIS A 334 -1.16 5.30 -1.04
CA HIS A 334 -2.48 5.43 -1.62
C HIS A 334 -3.34 4.25 -1.16
N ARG A 335 -4.61 4.24 -1.59
CA ARG A 335 -5.51 3.13 -1.35
C ARG A 335 -6.05 2.61 -2.68
N HIS A 336 -6.49 1.37 -2.66
CA HIS A 336 -7.24 0.79 -3.76
C HIS A 336 -8.28 -0.20 -3.24
N ARG A 337 -9.17 -0.59 -4.15
CA ARG A 337 -10.13 -1.68 -3.93
C ARG A 337 -10.19 -2.56 -5.15
N TYR A 338 -10.53 -3.83 -4.95
CA TYR A 338 -11.03 -4.66 -6.03
C TYR A 338 -12.56 -4.55 -6.08
N ALA A 339 -13.10 -4.52 -7.28
CA ALA A 339 -14.54 -4.59 -7.53
C ALA A 339 -14.81 -5.80 -8.42
N GLU A 340 -15.78 -6.61 -8.03
CA GLU A 340 -16.22 -7.78 -8.79
C GLU A 340 -17.59 -7.49 -9.39
N TYR A 341 -17.75 -7.83 -10.68
CA TYR A 341 -19.05 -7.77 -11.33
C TYR A 341 -19.84 -9.03 -10.96
N THR A 342 -21.03 -8.80 -10.41
CA THR A 342 -21.97 -9.80 -9.88
C THR A 342 -23.33 -9.76 -10.58
N GLY A 343 -23.48 -8.91 -11.60
CA GLY A 343 -24.73 -8.72 -12.35
C GLY A 343 -24.68 -9.29 -13.75
#